data_AF-L9WV56-F1
#
_entry.id   AF-L9WV56-F1
#
_cell.length_a   1.000
_cell.length_b   1.000
_cell.length_c   1.000
_cell.angle_alpha   90.00
_cell.angle_beta   90.00
_cell.angle_gamma   90.00
#
_symmetry.space_group_name_H-M   'P 1'
#
loop_
_entity.id
_entity.type
_entity.pdbx_description
1 polymer ?
#
loop_
_entity_poly.entity_id
_entity_poly.type
_entity_poly.pdbx_seq_one_letter_code
_entity_poly.pdbx_strand_id
1 'polypeptide(L)'
;MRDDPTTDEQLADHPAAEIETVVVDPDDVVDALERTHESSTPLRTHVLRLVPPFEEEVRAEPHVQEGPRRNSPEREPEPIHLEPATFVRNETGVHPDETHLRHPTREQARTVARDEHGDDVDHAVVTTYYEDACEEWERRVRESLLERVRIYFEHRDGDEIWTDIRYESVGD
;
A
#
# COMPACT_ATOMS: atom_id res chain seq x y z
N MET A 1 5.40 -34.90 -14.22
CA MET A 1 6.33 -33.80 -14.49
C MET A 1 5.83 -33.15 -15.77
N ARG A 2 5.01 -32.12 -15.61
CA ARG A 2 4.57 -31.26 -16.73
C ARG A 2 5.35 -29.98 -16.51
N ASP A 3 6.44 -29.85 -17.24
CA ASP A 3 7.06 -28.57 -17.52
C ASP A 3 6.07 -27.82 -18.41
N ASP A 4 5.54 -26.70 -17.92
CA ASP A 4 4.72 -25.78 -18.70
C ASP A 4 5.66 -24.62 -19.13
N PRO A 5 6.32 -24.71 -20.30
CA PRO A 5 7.26 -23.70 -20.75
C PRO A 5 6.60 -22.40 -21.22
N THR A 6 5.26 -22.29 -21.16
CA THR A 6 4.50 -21.15 -21.68
C THR A 6 4.35 -20.02 -20.66
N THR A 7 4.44 -20.33 -19.36
CA THR A 7 4.28 -19.37 -18.25
C THR A 7 5.46 -18.40 -18.19
N ASP A 8 6.69 -18.90 -18.36
CA ASP A 8 7.92 -18.08 -18.28
C ASP A 8 8.04 -17.09 -19.45
N GLU A 9 7.59 -17.48 -20.66
CA GLU A 9 7.76 -16.70 -21.89
C GLU A 9 6.73 -15.57 -22.05
N GLN A 10 5.49 -15.74 -21.55
CA GLN A 10 4.49 -14.66 -21.55
C GLN A 10 4.70 -13.66 -20.42
N LEU A 11 5.23 -14.09 -19.28
CA LEU A 11 5.65 -13.19 -18.21
C LEU A 11 6.80 -12.28 -18.67
N ALA A 12 7.73 -12.81 -19.48
CA ALA A 12 8.87 -12.08 -20.02
C ALA A 12 8.49 -10.95 -21.00
N ASP A 13 7.33 -11.03 -21.67
CA ASP A 13 6.83 -9.98 -22.56
C ASP A 13 5.98 -8.93 -21.82
N HIS A 14 5.66 -9.15 -20.54
CA HIS A 14 4.90 -8.20 -19.76
C HIS A 14 5.75 -6.96 -19.43
N PRO A 15 5.27 -5.73 -19.64
CA PRO A 15 6.08 -4.51 -19.49
C PRO A 15 6.53 -4.26 -18.04
N ALA A 16 5.86 -4.89 -17.06
CA ALA A 16 6.30 -4.86 -15.65
C ALA A 16 7.46 -5.83 -15.35
N ALA A 17 7.78 -6.76 -16.24
CA ALA A 17 8.87 -7.72 -16.04
C ALA A 17 10.26 -7.07 -16.15
N GLU A 18 10.34 -5.88 -16.78
CA GLU A 18 11.57 -5.07 -16.81
C GLU A 18 11.86 -4.38 -15.47
N ILE A 19 10.91 -4.34 -14.53
CA ILE A 19 11.06 -3.66 -13.25
C ILE A 19 11.73 -4.61 -12.25
N GLU A 20 12.99 -4.34 -11.94
CA GLU A 20 13.76 -5.08 -10.93
C GLU A 20 13.60 -4.46 -9.53
N THR A 21 13.49 -3.13 -9.46
CA THR A 21 13.36 -2.38 -8.22
C THR A 21 12.25 -1.33 -8.29
N VAL A 22 11.38 -1.30 -7.29
CA VAL A 22 10.45 -0.18 -7.06
C VAL A 22 10.98 0.70 -5.94
N VAL A 23 11.18 1.98 -6.26
CA VAL A 23 11.54 3.01 -5.28
C VAL A 23 10.26 3.59 -4.70
N VAL A 24 10.13 3.57 -3.38
CA VAL A 24 8.96 4.13 -2.69
C VAL A 24 9.38 4.93 -1.48
N ASP A 25 8.69 6.03 -1.21
CA ASP A 25 8.85 6.75 0.04
C ASP A 25 8.04 6.01 1.12
N PRO A 26 8.63 5.65 2.27
CA PRO A 26 7.90 4.95 3.33
C PRO A 26 6.77 5.80 3.90
N ASP A 27 6.91 7.13 3.92
CA ASP A 27 5.87 8.05 4.38
C ASP A 27 4.71 8.10 3.37
N ASP A 28 4.98 8.02 2.06
CA ASP A 28 3.93 7.90 1.04
C ASP A 28 3.06 6.63 1.24
N VAL A 29 3.65 5.52 1.69
CA VAL A 29 2.90 4.29 2.01
C VAL A 29 2.00 4.51 3.23
N VAL A 30 2.54 5.13 4.29
CA VAL A 30 1.81 5.45 5.53
C VAL A 30 0.64 6.38 5.23
N ASP A 31 0.89 7.48 4.52
CA ASP A 31 -0.13 8.45 4.10
C ASP A 31 -1.22 7.78 3.25
N ALA A 32 -0.83 7.00 2.23
CA ALA A 32 -1.80 6.31 1.39
C ALA A 32 -2.67 5.32 2.18
N LEU A 33 -2.09 4.65 3.18
CA LEU A 33 -2.82 3.72 4.04
C LEU A 33 -3.79 4.45 4.98
N GLU A 34 -3.34 5.53 5.61
CA GLU A 34 -4.20 6.40 6.44
C GLU A 34 -5.40 6.91 5.61
N ARG A 35 -5.13 7.49 4.44
CA ARG A 35 -6.16 8.04 3.56
C ARG A 35 -7.15 6.99 3.08
N THR A 36 -6.69 5.76 2.89
CA THR A 36 -7.56 4.63 2.54
C THR A 36 -8.49 4.27 3.70
N HIS A 37 -8.01 4.30 4.94
CA HIS A 37 -8.83 4.06 6.14
C HIS A 37 -9.82 5.19 6.43
N GLU A 38 -9.43 6.45 6.22
CA GLU A 38 -10.28 7.62 6.43
C GLU A 38 -11.32 7.84 5.31
N SER A 39 -11.08 7.27 4.13
CA SER A 39 -11.94 7.48 2.96
C SER A 39 -13.33 6.88 3.17
N SER A 40 -14.28 7.75 3.46
CA SER A 40 -15.72 7.40 3.54
C SER A 40 -16.37 7.22 2.15
N THR A 41 -15.63 7.44 1.06
CA THR A 41 -16.15 7.35 -0.31
C THR A 41 -15.69 6.04 -0.95
N PRO A 42 -16.59 5.09 -1.24
CA PRO A 42 -16.23 3.77 -1.77
C PRO A 42 -15.67 3.78 -3.20
N LEU A 43 -15.61 4.95 -3.85
CA LEU A 43 -15.11 5.14 -5.22
C LEU A 43 -13.77 5.89 -5.27
N ARG A 44 -13.19 6.22 -4.11
CA ARG A 44 -11.90 6.90 -4.01
C ARG A 44 -10.94 5.99 -3.30
N THR A 45 -9.94 5.52 -4.03
CA THR A 45 -8.89 4.63 -3.50
C THR A 45 -7.55 5.34 -3.60
N HIS A 46 -6.81 5.37 -2.50
CA HIS A 46 -5.45 5.92 -2.48
C HIS A 46 -4.47 4.78 -2.78
N VAL A 47 -3.68 4.94 -3.83
CA VAL A 47 -2.77 3.91 -4.36
C VAL A 47 -1.40 4.51 -4.63
N LEU A 48 -0.40 3.64 -4.73
CA LEU A 48 0.96 3.97 -5.17
C LEU A 48 1.05 3.59 -6.65
N ARG A 49 1.30 4.57 -7.51
CA ARG A 49 1.26 4.41 -8.97
C ARG A 49 2.66 4.36 -9.54
N LEU A 50 2.94 3.33 -10.33
CA LEU A 50 4.11 3.23 -11.20
C LEU A 50 3.69 3.75 -12.58
N VAL A 51 4.42 4.74 -13.09
CA VAL A 51 4.12 5.37 -14.39
C VAL A 51 5.19 4.94 -15.39
N PRO A 52 4.81 4.48 -16.59
CA PRO A 52 5.78 4.13 -17.63
C PRO A 52 6.52 5.36 -18.18
N PRO A 53 7.70 5.19 -18.80
CA PRO A 53 8.33 3.92 -19.18
C PRO A 53 8.78 3.08 -17.98
N PHE A 54 8.60 1.77 -18.06
CA PHE A 54 9.08 0.85 -17.04
C PHE A 54 10.53 0.49 -17.37
N GLU A 55 11.42 0.84 -16.47
CA GLU A 55 12.86 0.58 -16.56
C GLU A 55 13.25 -0.32 -15.37
N GLU A 56 14.54 -0.68 -15.26
CA GLU A 56 15.08 -1.49 -14.15
C GLU A 56 14.65 -0.96 -12.77
N GLU A 57 14.63 0.37 -12.64
CA GLU A 57 14.19 1.08 -11.43
C GLU A 57 13.00 2.00 -11.76
N VAL A 58 11.90 1.86 -11.02
CA VAL A 58 10.71 2.70 -11.20
C VAL A 58 10.25 3.26 -9.85
N ARG A 59 9.92 4.54 -9.83
CA ARG A 59 9.38 5.18 -8.63
C ARG A 59 7.87 5.00 -8.53
N ALA A 60 7.42 4.59 -7.35
CA ALA A 60 6.02 4.58 -6.97
C ALA A 60 5.64 5.93 -6.35
N GLU A 61 4.61 6.58 -6.89
CA GLU A 61 4.15 7.89 -6.42
C GLU A 61 2.69 7.84 -5.93
N PRO A 62 2.30 8.62 -4.91
CA PRO A 62 0.92 8.70 -4.45
C PRO A 62 -0.04 9.09 -5.56
N HIS A 63 -1.14 8.35 -5.66
CA HIS A 63 -2.18 8.61 -6.64
C HIS A 63 -3.57 8.35 -6.06
N VAL A 64 -4.53 9.19 -6.45
CA VAL A 64 -5.93 9.02 -6.09
C VAL A 64 -6.68 8.47 -7.30
N GLN A 65 -7.14 7.23 -7.19
CA GLN A 65 -7.98 6.61 -8.21
C GLN A 65 -9.44 6.99 -7.93
N GLU A 66 -10.06 7.73 -8.85
CA GLU A 66 -11.45 8.19 -8.75
C GLU A 66 -12.35 7.46 -9.76
N GLY A 67 -13.34 6.72 -9.27
CA GLY A 67 -14.32 6.01 -10.10
C GLY A 67 -13.87 4.61 -10.55
N PRO A 68 -14.71 3.90 -11.33
CA PRO A 68 -14.36 2.56 -11.84
C PRO A 68 -13.09 2.66 -12.69
N ARG A 69 -12.18 1.68 -12.58
CA ARG A 69 -10.97 1.54 -13.41
C ARG A 69 -11.35 1.74 -14.87
N ARG A 70 -11.21 2.96 -15.39
CA ARG A 70 -11.40 3.24 -16.81
C ARG A 70 -10.04 2.97 -17.44
N ASN A 71 -9.93 1.83 -18.11
CA ASN A 71 -8.80 1.55 -18.98
C ASN A 71 -8.76 2.69 -20.01
N SER A 72 -7.76 3.56 -19.91
CA SER A 72 -7.54 4.63 -20.87
C SER A 72 -6.66 4.04 -21.98
N PRO A 73 -7.19 3.80 -23.19
CA PRO A 73 -6.45 3.12 -24.28
C PRO A 73 -5.33 3.98 -24.89
N GLU A 74 -4.92 5.07 -24.22
CA GLU A 74 -4.01 6.09 -24.74
C GLU A 74 -2.57 5.94 -24.20
N ARG A 75 -2.32 5.03 -23.25
CA ARG A 75 -0.99 4.74 -22.72
C ARG A 75 -0.74 3.24 -22.76
N GLU A 76 0.13 2.82 -23.67
CA GLU A 76 0.69 1.47 -23.74
C GLU A 76 2.20 1.58 -23.44
N PRO A 77 2.70 0.98 -22.35
CA PRO A 77 1.96 0.21 -21.36
C PRO A 77 1.10 1.07 -20.42
N GLU A 78 0.14 0.46 -19.73
CA GLU A 78 -0.70 1.14 -18.74
C GLU A 78 0.07 1.32 -17.42
N PRO A 79 -0.22 2.39 -16.64
CA PRO A 79 0.33 2.54 -15.30
C PRO A 79 -0.11 1.41 -14.37
N ILE A 80 0.80 0.94 -13.52
CA ILE A 80 0.50 -0.06 -12.49
C ILE A 80 0.08 0.67 -11.22
N HIS A 81 -1.02 0.25 -10.61
CA HIS A 81 -1.51 0.79 -9.34
C HIS A 81 -1.36 -0.27 -8.26
N LEU A 82 -0.61 0.06 -7.21
CA LEU A 82 -0.36 -0.80 -6.06
C LEU A 82 -1.15 -0.26 -4.86
N GLU A 83 -1.91 -1.11 -4.18
CA GLU A 83 -2.58 -0.72 -2.95
C GLU A 83 -1.54 -0.59 -1.81
N PRO A 84 -1.68 0.38 -0.89
CA PRO A 84 -0.69 0.56 0.19
C PRO A 84 -0.55 -0.69 1.06
N ALA A 85 -1.61 -1.50 1.18
CA ALA A 85 -1.57 -2.78 1.88
C ALA A 85 -0.59 -3.80 1.24
N THR A 86 -0.28 -3.67 -0.06
CA THR A 86 0.70 -4.53 -0.76
C THR A 86 2.12 -4.38 -0.21
N PHE A 87 2.43 -3.24 0.43
CA PHE A 87 3.76 -2.97 1.02
C PHE A 87 3.88 -3.43 2.48
N VAL A 88 2.79 -3.87 3.11
CA VAL A 88 2.74 -4.16 4.55
C VAL A 88 2.54 -5.64 4.78
N ARG A 89 3.33 -6.24 5.67
CA ARG A 89 3.19 -7.65 6.05
C ARG A 89 1.81 -7.92 6.64
N ASN A 90 1.15 -8.99 6.22
CA ASN A 90 -0.07 -9.50 6.84
C ASN A 90 0.20 -10.87 7.51
N GLU A 91 -0.43 -11.10 8.66
CA GLU A 91 -0.32 -12.33 9.48
C GLU A 91 -0.68 -13.60 8.71
N THR A 92 -1.50 -13.48 7.66
CA THR A 92 -1.98 -14.60 6.82
C THR A 92 -1.14 -14.81 5.56
N GLY A 93 -0.09 -14.02 5.35
CA GLY A 93 0.72 -14.01 4.12
C GLY A 93 0.54 -12.73 3.31
N VAL A 94 1.07 -12.68 2.07
CA VAL A 94 0.96 -11.50 1.20
C VAL A 94 -0.41 -11.49 0.52
N HIS A 95 -1.43 -10.99 1.24
CA HIS A 95 -2.70 -10.61 0.63
C HIS A 95 -2.61 -9.13 0.24
N PRO A 96 -2.58 -8.79 -1.06
CA PRO A 96 -2.25 -7.44 -1.53
C PRO A 96 -3.26 -6.35 -1.12
N ASP A 97 -4.43 -6.74 -0.63
CA ASP A 97 -5.55 -5.85 -0.34
C ASP A 97 -5.91 -5.78 1.16
N GLU A 98 -5.19 -6.52 2.02
CA GLU A 98 -5.54 -6.63 3.43
C GLU A 98 -4.33 -6.32 4.31
N THR A 99 -4.44 -5.26 5.11
CA THR A 99 -3.56 -5.04 6.26
C THR A 99 -4.28 -5.40 7.56
N HIS A 100 -3.54 -6.00 8.50
CA HIS A 100 -4.00 -6.23 9.87
C HIS A 100 -3.84 -4.97 10.73
N LEU A 101 -3.04 -4.00 10.27
CA LEU A 101 -2.83 -2.72 10.94
C LEU A 101 -4.00 -1.78 10.64
N ARG A 102 -4.95 -1.71 11.56
CA ARG A 102 -6.06 -0.75 11.49
C ARG A 102 -5.59 0.61 12.00
N HIS A 103 -5.88 1.66 11.23
CA HIS A 103 -5.68 3.04 11.67
C HIS A 103 -6.51 3.30 12.95
N PRO A 104 -5.91 3.94 13.98
CA PRO A 104 -6.60 4.20 15.23
C PRO A 104 -7.76 5.18 15.03
N THR A 105 -8.79 5.07 15.86
CA THR A 105 -9.92 6.02 15.81
C THR A 105 -9.98 6.88 17.07
N ARG A 106 -10.53 8.09 16.96
CA ARG A 106 -10.77 8.96 18.12
C ARG A 106 -11.65 8.30 19.19
N GLU A 107 -12.55 7.41 18.79
CA GLU A 107 -13.40 6.66 19.74
C GLU A 107 -12.60 5.62 20.54
N GLN A 108 -11.66 4.92 19.90
CA GLN A 108 -10.73 4.03 20.59
C GLN A 108 -9.83 4.81 21.56
N ALA A 109 -9.25 5.92 21.10
CA ALA A 109 -8.44 6.81 21.95
C ALA A 109 -9.24 7.32 23.16
N ARG A 110 -10.50 7.71 22.96
CA ARG A 110 -11.41 8.11 24.04
C ARG A 110 -11.64 6.99 25.05
N THR A 111 -11.79 5.76 24.57
CA THR A 111 -12.02 4.58 25.43
C THR A 111 -10.81 4.33 26.31
N VAL A 112 -9.60 4.37 25.75
CA VAL A 112 -8.34 4.21 26.51
C VAL A 112 -8.17 5.35 27.51
N ALA A 113 -8.36 6.60 27.09
CA ALA A 113 -8.21 7.76 27.98
C ALA A 113 -9.21 7.73 29.15
N ARG A 114 -10.42 7.18 28.95
CA ARG A 114 -11.41 6.99 30.01
C ARG A 114 -11.04 5.90 31.01
N ASP A 115 -10.41 4.83 30.55
CA ASP A 115 -9.95 3.74 31.42
C ASP A 115 -8.88 4.28 32.40
N GLU A 116 -8.00 5.14 31.91
CA GLU A 116 -6.88 5.70 32.70
C GLU A 116 -7.25 6.94 33.54
N HIS A 117 -8.10 7.83 33.01
CA HIS A 117 -8.42 9.14 33.62
C HIS A 117 -9.87 9.27 34.14
N GLY A 118 -10.73 8.29 33.90
CA GLY A 118 -12.15 8.32 34.25
C GLY A 118 -13.07 8.88 33.14
N ASP A 119 -14.39 8.81 33.37
CA ASP A 119 -15.42 9.05 32.34
C ASP A 119 -15.49 10.51 31.83
N ASP A 120 -15.13 11.46 32.70
CA ASP A 120 -15.10 12.92 32.48
C ASP A 120 -13.78 13.40 31.85
N VAL A 121 -13.19 12.61 30.95
CA VAL A 121 -11.99 13.00 30.21
C VAL A 121 -12.27 14.15 29.23
N ASP A 122 -11.46 15.20 29.31
CA ASP A 122 -11.53 16.34 28.39
C ASP A 122 -11.08 15.99 26.98
N HIS A 123 -11.59 16.73 25.98
CA HIS A 123 -11.25 16.53 24.57
C HIS A 123 -9.74 16.64 24.31
N ALA A 124 -9.04 17.55 25.00
CA ALA A 124 -7.60 17.72 24.82
C ALA A 124 -6.82 16.44 25.16
N VAL A 125 -7.21 15.74 26.22
CA VAL A 125 -6.58 14.47 26.62
C VAL A 125 -6.87 13.40 25.55
N VAL A 126 -8.12 13.30 25.07
CA VAL A 126 -8.47 12.36 23.99
C VAL A 126 -7.66 12.63 22.72
N THR A 127 -7.41 13.90 22.39
CA THR A 127 -6.56 14.29 21.26
C THR A 127 -5.14 13.78 21.43
N THR A 128 -4.51 13.97 22.59
CA THR A 128 -3.16 13.45 22.86
C THR A 128 -3.10 11.93 22.73
N TYR A 129 -4.03 11.20 23.34
CA TYR A 129 -4.08 9.73 23.20
C TYR A 129 -4.28 9.27 21.75
N TYR A 130 -5.03 10.05 20.96
CA TYR A 130 -5.22 9.75 19.54
C TYR A 130 -3.94 10.00 18.74
N GLU A 131 -3.24 11.11 18.99
CA GLU A 131 -1.94 11.43 18.37
C GLU A 131 -0.90 10.35 18.70
N ASP A 132 -0.73 9.99 19.97
CA ASP A 132 0.17 8.90 20.40
C ASP A 132 -0.18 7.56 19.70
N ALA A 133 -1.48 7.25 19.58
CA ALA A 133 -1.92 6.04 18.90
C ALA A 133 -1.63 6.07 17.40
N CYS A 134 -1.76 7.24 16.75
CA CYS A 134 -1.37 7.43 15.36
C CYS A 134 0.14 7.25 15.19
N GLU A 135 0.95 7.90 16.02
CA GLU A 135 2.42 7.79 15.97
C GLU A 135 2.88 6.34 16.13
N GLU A 136 2.28 5.59 17.07
CA GLU A 136 2.57 4.16 17.23
C GLU A 136 2.08 3.33 16.04
N TRP A 137 0.92 3.64 15.47
CA TRP A 137 0.44 2.97 14.26
C TRP A 137 1.39 3.20 13.07
N GLU A 138 1.82 4.42 12.81
CA GLU A 138 2.77 4.75 11.75
C GLU A 138 4.10 3.99 11.95
N ARG A 139 4.60 3.96 13.19
CA ARG A 139 5.80 3.20 13.54
C ARG A 139 5.63 1.71 13.20
N ARG A 140 4.50 1.10 13.56
CA ARG A 140 4.20 -0.31 13.24
C ARG A 140 4.08 -0.57 11.74
N VAL A 141 3.52 0.37 10.98
CA VAL A 141 3.48 0.29 9.51
C VAL A 141 4.90 0.26 8.96
N ARG A 142 5.76 1.22 9.37
CA ARG A 142 7.17 1.29 8.96
C ARG A 142 7.95 0.02 9.32
N GLU A 143 7.72 -0.55 10.52
CA GLU A 143 8.33 -1.82 10.96
C GLU A 143 7.81 -3.05 10.20
N SER A 144 6.66 -2.93 9.53
CA SER A 144 6.01 -4.02 8.80
C SER A 144 6.19 -3.93 7.28
N LEU A 145 7.00 -2.99 6.80
CA LEU A 145 7.29 -2.80 5.38
C LEU A 145 8.02 -4.01 4.79
N LEU A 146 7.62 -4.40 3.58
CA LEU A 146 8.16 -5.57 2.88
C LEU A 146 9.34 -5.18 1.98
N GLU A 147 10.39 -6.01 1.98
CA GLU A 147 11.53 -5.86 1.08
C GLU A 147 11.19 -6.25 -0.37
N ARG A 148 10.10 -7.01 -0.58
CA ARG A 148 9.68 -7.47 -1.90
C ARG A 148 8.15 -7.52 -1.98
N VAL A 149 7.59 -6.99 -3.05
CA VAL A 149 6.12 -6.93 -3.26
C VAL A 149 5.72 -7.52 -4.60
N ARG A 150 4.46 -7.92 -4.70
CA ARG A 150 3.87 -8.41 -5.94
C ARG A 150 3.26 -7.25 -6.71
N ILE A 151 3.84 -6.90 -7.85
CA ILE A 151 3.40 -5.76 -8.67
C ILE A 151 2.40 -6.15 -9.77
N TYR A 152 2.31 -7.44 -10.09
CA TYR A 152 1.37 -7.98 -11.05
C TYR A 152 0.91 -9.39 -10.63
N PHE A 153 -0.37 -9.69 -10.87
CA PHE A 153 -0.95 -11.01 -10.69
C PHE A 153 -2.08 -11.24 -11.70
N GLU A 154 -1.96 -12.30 -12.50
CA GLU A 154 -3.02 -12.75 -13.39
C GLU A 154 -3.75 -13.96 -12.80
N HIS A 155 -5.01 -13.77 -12.40
CA HIS A 155 -5.83 -14.82 -11.79
C HIS A 155 -6.07 -16.06 -12.67
N ARG A 156 -5.95 -15.91 -13.99
CA ARG A 156 -6.31 -16.95 -14.95
C ARG A 156 -5.23 -18.02 -15.05
N ASP A 157 -3.98 -17.58 -15.20
CA ASP A 157 -2.84 -18.43 -15.48
C ASP A 157 -1.93 -18.58 -14.24
N GLY A 158 -2.12 -17.76 -13.21
CA GLY A 158 -1.37 -17.79 -11.96
C GLY A 158 -0.04 -17.07 -12.03
N ASP A 159 0.19 -16.33 -13.12
CA ASP A 159 1.36 -15.51 -13.37
C ASP A 159 1.50 -14.38 -12.35
N GLU A 160 2.68 -14.25 -11.75
CA GLU A 160 2.98 -13.24 -10.73
C GLU A 160 4.36 -12.63 -10.93
N ILE A 161 4.45 -11.29 -10.81
CA ILE A 161 5.71 -10.56 -10.86
C ILE A 161 6.00 -10.00 -9.47
N TRP A 162 7.15 -10.39 -8.92
CA TRP A 162 7.65 -9.94 -7.63
C TRP A 162 8.90 -9.10 -7.79
N THR A 163 8.87 -7.91 -7.22
CA THR A 163 9.89 -6.88 -7.41
C THR A 163 10.43 -6.41 -6.08
N ASP A 164 11.72 -6.13 -6.02
CA ASP A 164 12.40 -5.63 -4.82
C ASP A 164 11.97 -4.19 -4.52
N ILE A 165 11.92 -3.81 -3.23
CA ILE A 165 11.56 -2.47 -2.81
C ILE A 165 12.77 -1.76 -2.22
N ARG A 166 13.07 -0.58 -2.77
CA ARG A 166 13.99 0.38 -2.17
C ARG A 166 13.20 1.50 -1.50
N TYR A 167 13.28 1.59 -0.19
CA TYR A 167 12.70 2.69 0.57
C TYR A 167 13.63 3.90 0.60
N GLU A 168 13.16 5.02 0.05
CA GLU A 168 13.90 6.29 0.04
C GLU A 168 13.00 7.45 0.45
N SER A 169 13.33 8.08 1.56
CA SER A 169 12.68 9.33 1.96
C SER A 169 13.14 10.46 1.02
N VAL A 170 12.20 11.23 0.48
CA VAL A 170 12.55 12.52 -0.14
C VAL A 170 13.11 13.42 0.95
N GLY A 171 14.40 13.73 0.88
CA GLY A 171 15.02 14.66 1.82
C GLY A 171 14.29 16.01 1.82
N ASP A 172 13.90 16.45 3.03
CA ASP A 172 13.40 17.79 3.35
C ASP A 172 14.38 18.90 2.93
#